data_AF-A0A2V9UAX6-F1
#
_entry.id   AF-A0A2V9UAX6-F1
#
_cell.length_a   1.000
_cell.length_b   1.000
_cell.length_c   1.000
_cell.angle_alpha   90.00
_cell.angle_beta   90.00
_cell.angle_gamma   90.00
#
_symmetry.space_group_name_H-M   'P 1'
#
loop_
_entity.id
_entity.type
_entity.pdbx_description
1 polymer ?
#
loop_
_entity_poly.entity_id
_entity_poly.type
_entity_poly.pdbx_seq_one_letter_code
_entity_poly.pdbx_strand_id
1 'polypeptide(L)'
;MKALTLALILSLPVPRLAPPAKLALTPAKQQESRKGGRWHMAASGHAVFCYGPVMTMPQAQGGLLRVATFCRGDMTMVPLKD
;
A
#
# COMPACT_ATOMS: atom_id res chain seq x y z
N MET A 1 42.20 -6.80 42.39
CA MET A 1 40.76 -7.15 42.26
C MET A 1 40.07 -6.02 41.49
N LYS A 2 39.94 -6.10 40.16
CA LYS A 2 39.27 -5.08 39.30
C LYS A 2 39.15 -5.48 37.82
N ALA A 3 39.85 -6.53 37.39
CA ALA A 3 39.81 -7.00 36.00
C ALA A 3 38.64 -7.96 35.68
N LEU A 4 38.01 -8.56 36.69
CA LEU A 4 36.96 -9.57 36.50
C LEU A 4 35.59 -8.98 36.11
N THR A 5 35.36 -7.68 36.36
CA THR A 5 34.09 -7.03 36.03
C THR A 5 33.97 -6.68 34.55
N LEU A 6 35.08 -6.49 33.83
CA LEU A 6 35.05 -6.16 32.40
C LEU A 6 34.63 -7.35 31.53
N ALA A 7 34.97 -8.57 31.95
CA ALA A 7 34.61 -9.79 31.23
C ALA A 7 33.10 -10.05 31.19
N LEU A 8 32.36 -9.64 32.23
CA LEU A 8 30.90 -9.85 32.28
C LEU A 8 30.16 -9.02 31.23
N ILE A 9 30.62 -7.81 30.94
CA ILE A 9 29.91 -6.87 30.04
C ILE A 9 29.94 -7.39 28.58
N LEU A 10 30.97 -8.16 28.21
CA LEU A 10 31.10 -8.77 26.88
C LEU A 10 30.26 -10.04 26.69
N SER A 11 29.70 -10.60 27.76
CA SER A 11 28.83 -11.78 27.69
C SER A 11 27.35 -11.47 27.48
N LEU A 12 26.97 -10.18 27.37
CA LEU A 12 25.57 -9.84 27.11
C LEU A 12 25.21 -10.17 25.65
N PRO A 13 24.17 -10.99 25.41
CA PRO A 13 23.70 -11.28 24.07
C PRO A 13 23.21 -10.00 23.40
N VAL A 14 23.83 -9.62 22.29
CA VAL A 14 23.44 -8.46 21.50
C VAL A 14 22.02 -8.67 20.99
N PRO A 15 21.04 -7.80 21.36
CA PRO A 15 19.69 -7.88 20.82
C PRO A 15 19.76 -7.61 19.32
N ARG A 16 19.55 -8.65 18.51
CA ARG A 16 19.38 -8.48 17.07
C ARG A 16 18.02 -7.84 16.85
N LEU A 17 18.01 -6.51 16.69
CA LEU A 17 16.84 -5.79 16.23
C LEU A 17 16.42 -6.40 14.89
N ALA A 18 15.19 -6.93 14.85
CA ALA A 18 14.64 -7.47 13.61
C ALA A 18 14.71 -6.37 12.54
N PRO A 19 15.16 -6.68 11.31
CA PRO A 19 15.10 -5.73 10.21
C PRO A 19 13.67 -5.21 10.10
N PRO A 20 13.45 -3.90 9.90
CA PRO A 20 12.11 -3.40 9.64
C PRO A 20 11.54 -4.21 8.50
N ALA A 21 10.35 -4.78 8.70
CA ALA A 21 9.65 -5.50 7.67
C ALA A 21 9.66 -4.61 6.43
N LYS A 22 10.32 -5.06 5.36
CA LYS A 22 10.18 -4.41 4.07
C LYS A 22 8.70 -4.50 3.77
N LEU A 23 7.98 -3.40 3.96
CA LEU A 23 6.68 -3.20 3.35
C LEU A 23 6.95 -3.48 1.88
N ALA A 24 6.52 -4.65 1.43
CA ALA A 24 6.42 -4.92 0.02
C ALA A 24 5.39 -3.90 -0.46
N LEU A 25 5.89 -2.71 -0.84
CA LEU A 25 5.35 -1.98 -1.96
C LEU A 25 5.43 -3.00 -3.07
N THR A 26 4.38 -3.82 -3.19
CA THR A 26 4.11 -4.53 -4.41
C THR A 26 4.27 -3.45 -5.47
N PRO A 27 5.26 -3.55 -6.37
CA PRO A 27 5.20 -2.72 -7.54
C PRO A 27 3.84 -3.08 -8.11
N ALA A 28 2.94 -2.08 -8.14
CA ALA A 28 1.67 -2.16 -8.82
C ALA A 28 1.94 -3.01 -10.04
N LYS A 29 1.33 -4.21 -10.07
CA LYS A 29 1.66 -5.28 -11.02
C LYS A 29 1.44 -4.72 -12.42
N GLN A 30 2.47 -4.07 -12.91
CA GLN A 30 2.53 -3.41 -14.19
C GLN A 30 2.61 -4.57 -15.15
N GLN A 31 1.56 -4.72 -15.95
CA GLN A 31 1.29 -5.91 -16.78
C GLN A 31 0.95 -7.19 -15.99
N GLU A 32 -0.34 -7.38 -15.70
CA GLU A 32 -0.89 -8.72 -16.00
C GLU A 32 -2.13 -8.61 -16.87
N SER A 33 -1.87 -8.75 -18.16
CA SER A 33 -2.83 -8.93 -19.25
C SER A 33 -3.69 -7.72 -19.61
N ARG A 34 -3.65 -7.38 -20.91
CA ARG A 34 -4.50 -6.42 -21.61
C ARG A 34 -5.98 -6.88 -21.65
N LYS A 35 -6.57 -7.23 -20.51
CA LYS A 35 -8.04 -7.28 -20.40
C LYS A 35 -8.50 -5.83 -20.39
N GLY A 36 -9.34 -5.47 -21.36
CA GLY A 36 -9.75 -4.09 -21.61
C GLY A 36 -10.19 -3.37 -20.32
N GLY A 37 -9.88 -2.07 -20.25
CA GLY A 37 -10.37 -1.22 -19.17
C GLY A 37 -11.88 -1.04 -19.23
N ARG A 38 -12.45 -0.48 -18.16
CA ARG A 38 -13.87 -0.17 -18.04
C ARG A 38 -14.07 1.31 -17.82
N TRP A 39 -15.18 1.82 -18.34
CA TRP A 39 -15.68 3.14 -18.00
C TRP A 39 -16.37 3.09 -16.65
N HIS A 40 -16.05 4.04 -15.79
CA HIS A 40 -16.67 4.24 -14.49
C HIS A 40 -17.10 5.71 -14.35
N MET A 41 -18.16 5.96 -13.58
CA MET A 41 -18.54 7.32 -13.20
C MET A 41 -17.76 7.71 -11.94
N ALA A 42 -16.92 8.74 -12.03
CA ALA A 42 -16.23 9.29 -10.88
C ALA A 42 -17.22 10.00 -9.95
N ALA A 43 -16.92 10.08 -8.66
CA ALA A 43 -17.71 10.82 -7.69
C ALA A 43 -17.81 12.32 -8.04
N SER A 44 -16.84 12.85 -8.78
CA SER A 44 -16.88 14.22 -9.33
C SER A 44 -17.80 14.39 -10.55
N GLY A 45 -18.42 13.32 -11.05
CA GLY A 45 -19.46 13.38 -12.09
C GLY A 45 -18.95 13.27 -13.53
N HIS A 46 -17.69 12.86 -13.76
CA HIS A 46 -17.17 12.58 -15.11
C HIS A 46 -16.88 11.09 -15.32
N ALA A 47 -16.87 10.65 -16.58
CA ALA A 47 -16.53 9.28 -16.93
C ALA A 47 -15.00 9.10 -16.98
N VAL A 48 -14.50 8.07 -16.30
CA VAL A 48 -13.08 7.69 -16.26
C VAL A 48 -12.89 6.28 -16.78
N PHE A 49 -11.83 6.07 -17.57
CA PHE A 49 -11.47 4.76 -18.06
C PHE A 49 -10.36 4.15 -17.20
N CYS A 50 -10.62 3.01 -16.55
CA CYS A 50 -9.69 2.38 -15.62
C CYS A 50 -9.40 0.92 -15.99
N TYR A 51 -8.15 0.52 -15.84
CA TYR A 51 -7.65 -0.83 -16.17
C TYR A 51 -7.65 -1.75 -14.95
N GLY A 52 -7.72 -1.18 -13.74
CA GLY A 52 -7.63 -1.91 -12.48
C GLY A 52 -8.96 -2.41 -11.93
N PRO A 53 -8.90 -3.20 -10.84
CA PRO A 53 -10.07 -3.53 -10.05
C PRO A 53 -10.68 -2.29 -9.38
N VAL A 54 -11.97 -2.40 -9.04
CA VAL A 54 -12.65 -1.49 -8.11
C VAL A 54 -12.53 -2.10 -6.72
N MET A 55 -12.04 -1.31 -5.77
CA MET A 55 -11.80 -1.70 -4.39
C MET A 55 -12.69 -0.87 -3.47
N THR A 56 -13.10 -1.43 -2.34
CA THR A 56 -13.77 -0.67 -1.26
C THR A 56 -12.74 -0.29 -0.22
N MET A 57 -12.65 0.98 0.12
CA MET A 57 -11.69 1.54 1.07
C MET A 57 -12.42 2.20 2.26
N PRO A 58 -11.89 2.06 3.48
CA PRO A 58 -12.44 2.77 4.63
C PRO A 58 -12.16 4.27 4.49
N GLN A 59 -13.17 5.09 4.77
CA GLN A 59 -13.07 6.55 4.81
C GLN A 59 -12.80 7.00 6.25
N ALA A 60 -12.09 8.12 6.40
CA ALA A 60 -11.74 8.68 7.72
C ALA A 60 -12.96 8.93 8.63
N GLN A 61 -14.15 9.12 8.05
CA GLN A 61 -15.41 9.37 8.76
C GLN A 61 -16.22 8.08 9.06
N GLY A 62 -15.60 6.90 8.91
CA GLY A 62 -16.26 5.61 9.17
C GLY A 62 -17.12 5.08 8.02
N GLY A 63 -17.10 5.74 6.86
CA GLY A 63 -17.78 5.28 5.65
C GLY A 63 -16.95 4.27 4.85
N LEU A 64 -17.58 3.66 3.84
CA LEU A 64 -16.91 2.84 2.83
C LEU A 64 -16.98 3.56 1.49
N LEU A 65 -15.83 3.68 0.82
CA LEU A 65 -15.70 4.36 -0.46
C LEU A 65 -15.27 3.38 -1.54
N ARG A 66 -16.00 3.34 -2.66
CA ARG A 66 -15.59 2.56 -3.83
C ARG A 66 -14.60 3.36 -4.67
N VAL A 67 -13.48 2.74 -5.01
CA VAL A 67 -12.37 3.38 -5.74
C VAL A 67 -11.95 2.50 -6.90
N ALA A 68 -11.92 3.04 -8.11
CA ALA A 68 -11.28 2.39 -9.25
C ALA A 68 -9.77 2.67 -9.22
N THR A 69 -8.98 1.63 -9.50
CA THR A 69 -7.52 1.70 -9.52
C THR A 69 -7.00 1.69 -10.96
N PHE A 70 -5.80 2.23 -11.18
CA PHE A 70 -5.13 2.28 -12.48
C PHE A 70 -6.00 2.97 -13.54
N CYS A 71 -6.42 4.21 -13.28
CA CYS A 71 -7.21 5.01 -14.21
C CYS A 71 -6.31 5.78 -15.20
N ARG A 72 -6.83 6.02 -16.41
CA ARG A 72 -6.15 6.79 -17.46
C ARG A 72 -6.18 8.27 -17.10
N GLY A 73 -5.03 8.95 -17.19
CA GLY A 73 -4.86 10.36 -16.84
C GLY A 73 -3.99 10.54 -15.59
N ASP A 74 -4.20 11.64 -14.88
CA ASP A 74 -3.34 12.04 -13.75
C ASP A 74 -3.68 11.34 -12.42
N MET A 75 -4.87 10.73 -12.33
CA MET A 75 -5.34 10.07 -11.12
C MET A 75 -5.20 8.56 -11.23
N THR A 76 -4.26 7.98 -10.48
CA THR A 76 -4.07 6.52 -10.41
C THR A 76 -5.15 5.80 -9.59
N MET A 77 -5.88 6.54 -8.76
CA MET A 77 -7.05 6.07 -8.00
C MET A 77 -8.16 7.10 -8.08
N VAL A 78 -9.36 6.68 -8.50
CA VAL A 78 -10.52 7.56 -8.67
C VAL A 78 -11.68 7.05 -7.83
N PRO A 79 -12.21 7.86 -6.89
CA PRO A 79 -13.42 7.51 -6.16
C PRO A 79 -14.59 7.46 -7.13
N LEU A 80 -15.39 6.41 -7.04
CA LEU A 80 -16.53 6.19 -7.90
C LEU A 80 -17.79 6.75 -7.27
N LYS A 81 -18.72 7.15 -8.13
CA LYS A 81 -20.12 7.34 -7.76
C LYS A 81 -20.74 5.95 -7.58
N ASP A 82 -21.43 5.74 -6.46
CA ASP A 82 -22.11 4.49 -6.13
C ASP A 82 -23.12 4.04 -7.18
#